data_AF-A0A2M7DGP0-F1
#
_entry.id   AF-A0A2M7DGP0-F1
#
_cell.length_a   1.000
_cell.length_b   1.000
_cell.length_c   1.000
_cell.angle_alpha   90.00
_cell.angle_beta   90.00
_cell.angle_gamma   90.00
#
_symmetry.space_group_name_H-M   'P 1'
#
loop_
_entity.id
_entity.type
_entity.pdbx_description
1 polymer ?
#
loop_
_entity_poly.entity_id
_entity_poly.type
_entity_poly.pdbx_seq_one_letter_code
_entity_poly.pdbx_strand_id
1 'polypeptide(L)'
;MSTVELLNQLVENLEGSIKPTEIYNEGWMLKCVMEQIKEGEIELEKWKIPKGEMWLSETLVPSFFRAVKRGDKLAETATNADAIVGQIQIRKRTKWGIEIKKNCSCLYIIEAKMYSKLSNGVSKAPEFNQCARSVACLIKMIYDGIEKNEIDEIPDKIGFYVLLPRNHKYVADFEEKINEDSIKKSIKDRFTPYFNNEIIKKDYKEIKEKELNWLKDKLDELIGKIDVKLIFWEELIESTKNSETKEQLNEFYKKCQNPYSK
;
A
#
# COMPACT_ATOMS: atom_id res chain seq x y z
N MET A 1 -25.00 10.96 7.29
CA MET A 1 -24.05 11.92 6.70
C MET A 1 -22.81 11.14 6.33
N SER A 2 -22.52 11.01 5.03
CA SER A 2 -21.38 10.21 4.56
C SER A 2 -20.06 10.95 4.82
N THR A 3 -18.93 10.24 4.83
CA THR A 3 -17.61 10.89 4.92
C THR A 3 -17.37 11.87 3.76
N VAL A 4 -17.92 11.54 2.59
CA VAL A 4 -17.81 12.37 1.38
C VAL A 4 -18.63 13.65 1.52
N GLU A 5 -19.83 13.55 2.09
CA GLU A 5 -20.69 14.69 2.38
C GLU A 5 -20.02 15.66 3.37
N LEU A 6 -19.41 15.14 4.44
CA LEU A 6 -18.63 15.93 5.39
C LEU A 6 -17.44 16.62 4.73
N LEU A 7 -16.73 15.93 3.83
CA LEU A 7 -15.59 16.49 3.11
C LEU A 7 -16.01 17.57 2.11
N ASN A 8 -17.10 17.35 1.37
CA ASN A 8 -17.64 18.36 0.46
C ASN A 8 -18.06 19.62 1.23
N GLN A 9 -18.75 19.48 2.36
CA GLN A 9 -19.09 20.60 3.24
C GLN A 9 -17.85 21.32 3.78
N LEU A 10 -16.82 20.57 4.18
CA LEU A 10 -15.55 21.16 4.62
C LEU A 10 -14.90 21.98 3.50
N VAL A 11 -14.90 21.47 2.26
CA VAL A 11 -14.33 22.19 1.11
C VAL A 11 -15.10 23.47 0.83
N GLU A 12 -16.42 23.41 0.79
CA GLU A 12 -17.28 24.57 0.58
C GLU A 12 -17.01 25.65 1.63
N ASN A 13 -16.87 25.24 2.90
CA ASN A 13 -16.56 26.16 4.00
C ASN A 13 -15.14 26.75 3.94
N LEU A 14 -14.19 26.07 3.29
CA LEU A 14 -12.79 26.50 3.14
C LEU A 14 -12.50 27.10 1.76
N GLU A 15 -13.53 27.31 0.94
CA GLU A 15 -13.41 27.84 -0.40
C GLU A 15 -12.72 29.22 -0.38
N GLY A 16 -11.72 29.39 -1.24
CA GLY A 16 -10.87 30.59 -1.27
C GLY A 16 -9.76 30.66 -0.21
N SER A 17 -9.77 29.77 0.80
CA SER A 17 -8.73 29.72 1.85
C SER A 17 -7.72 28.59 1.63
N ILE A 18 -8.10 27.53 0.91
CA ILE A 18 -7.26 26.37 0.60
C ILE A 18 -7.21 26.16 -0.91
N LYS A 19 -6.05 25.75 -1.43
CA LYS A 19 -5.93 25.40 -2.85
C LYS A 19 -6.72 24.12 -3.13
N PRO A 20 -7.52 24.07 -4.21
CA PRO A 20 -8.30 22.87 -4.54
C PRO A 20 -7.46 21.57 -4.57
N THR A 21 -6.21 21.62 -5.03
CA THR A 21 -5.30 20.45 -5.08
C THR A 21 -4.91 19.88 -3.72
N GLU A 22 -5.05 20.65 -2.63
CA GLU A 22 -4.81 20.14 -1.27
C GLU A 22 -5.95 19.25 -0.78
N ILE A 23 -7.13 19.35 -1.41
CA ILE A 23 -8.32 18.57 -1.06
C ILE A 23 -8.67 17.56 -2.16
N TYR A 24 -8.73 17.99 -3.41
CA TYR A 24 -9.03 17.15 -4.55
C TYR A 24 -7.76 16.48 -5.07
N ASN A 25 -7.37 15.38 -4.43
CA ASN A 25 -6.22 14.55 -4.80
C ASN A 25 -6.45 13.06 -4.51
N GLU A 26 -5.53 12.20 -4.95
CA GLU A 26 -5.55 10.75 -4.72
C GLU A 26 -5.69 10.38 -3.25
N GLY A 27 -5.03 11.13 -2.36
CA GLY A 27 -4.98 10.84 -0.93
C GLY A 27 -6.35 11.00 -0.27
N TRP A 28 -7.12 12.02 -0.63
CA TRP A 28 -8.48 12.19 -0.12
C TRP A 28 -9.48 11.27 -0.81
N MET A 29 -9.34 11.03 -2.12
CA MET A 29 -10.18 10.07 -2.84
C MET A 29 -10.06 8.67 -2.22
N LEU A 30 -8.84 8.25 -1.91
CA LEU A 30 -8.59 6.98 -1.21
C LEU A 30 -9.31 6.95 0.15
N LYS A 31 -9.17 8.00 0.96
CA LYS A 31 -9.80 8.05 2.29
C LYS A 31 -11.33 7.95 2.22
N CYS A 32 -11.95 8.64 1.25
CA CYS A 32 -13.38 8.54 0.98
C CYS A 32 -13.79 7.09 0.65
N VAL A 33 -13.14 6.47 -0.33
CA VAL A 33 -13.44 5.10 -0.76
C VAL A 33 -13.24 4.11 0.38
N MET A 34 -12.12 4.23 1.12
CA MET A 34 -11.80 3.30 2.20
C MET A 34 -12.84 3.32 3.32
N GLU A 35 -13.38 4.49 3.65
CA GLU A 35 -14.44 4.56 4.66
C GLU A 35 -15.74 3.94 4.16
N GLN A 36 -16.09 4.14 2.89
CA GLN A 36 -17.27 3.49 2.28
C GLN A 36 -17.11 1.96 2.15
N ILE A 37 -15.89 1.44 1.93
CA ILE A 37 -15.60 0.00 2.00
C ILE A 37 -15.80 -0.52 3.42
N LYS A 38 -15.28 0.19 4.43
CA LYS A 38 -15.40 -0.20 5.83
C LYS A 38 -16.86 -0.22 6.30
N GLU A 39 -17.67 0.74 5.87
CA GLU A 39 -19.11 0.83 6.12
C GLU A 39 -19.91 -0.23 5.35
N GLY A 40 -19.31 -0.88 4.35
CA GLY A 40 -19.96 -1.91 3.53
C GLY A 40 -20.89 -1.35 2.45
N GLU A 41 -20.77 -0.05 2.16
CA GLU A 41 -21.44 0.66 1.06
C GLU A 41 -20.80 0.36 -0.29
N ILE A 42 -19.49 0.11 -0.29
CA ILE A 42 -18.76 -0.40 -1.43
C ILE A 42 -18.49 -1.90 -1.20
N GLU A 43 -19.12 -2.76 -2.00
CA GLU A 43 -18.91 -4.21 -1.95
C GLU A 43 -18.12 -4.70 -3.14
N LEU A 44 -17.02 -5.39 -2.85
CA LEU A 44 -16.11 -5.89 -3.87
C LEU A 44 -15.83 -7.36 -3.60
N GLU A 45 -16.75 -8.21 -4.06
CA GLU A 45 -16.60 -9.67 -4.05
C GLU A 45 -15.27 -10.11 -4.68
N LYS A 46 -14.78 -9.34 -5.67
CA LYS A 46 -13.55 -9.61 -6.41
C LYS A 46 -12.23 -9.36 -5.65
N TRP A 47 -12.22 -8.49 -4.63
CA TRP A 47 -10.97 -8.03 -4.00
C TRP A 47 -10.85 -8.41 -2.51
N LYS A 48 -11.84 -9.16 -2.01
CA LYS A 48 -11.84 -9.89 -0.74
C LYS A 48 -11.54 -9.07 0.53
N ILE A 49 -11.43 -7.74 0.44
CA ILE A 49 -11.24 -6.85 1.60
C ILE A 49 -12.46 -7.05 2.52
N PRO A 50 -12.30 -7.61 3.73
CA PRO A 50 -13.43 -7.86 4.61
C PRO A 50 -14.02 -6.54 5.12
N LYS A 51 -15.34 -6.54 5.34
CA LYS A 51 -16.05 -5.41 5.95
C LYS A 51 -15.58 -5.20 7.39
N GLY A 52 -15.60 -3.95 7.85
CA GLY A 52 -15.29 -3.59 9.23
C GLY A 52 -13.81 -3.72 9.62
N GLU A 53 -12.93 -4.05 8.68
CA GLU A 53 -11.49 -4.09 8.95
C GLU A 53 -10.94 -2.69 9.21
N MET A 54 -9.91 -2.64 10.05
CA MET A 54 -9.20 -1.40 10.30
C MET A 54 -8.39 -1.02 9.08
N TRP A 55 -8.40 0.27 8.74
CA TRP A 55 -7.49 0.83 7.75
C TRP A 55 -6.75 2.04 8.31
N LEU A 56 -5.53 2.27 7.84
CA LEU A 56 -4.69 3.40 8.19
C LEU A 56 -4.17 4.06 6.91
N SER A 57 -4.31 5.38 6.80
CA SER A 57 -3.76 6.15 5.67
C SER A 57 -2.31 6.56 5.88
N GLU A 58 -1.55 6.70 4.80
CA GLU A 58 -0.24 7.37 4.77
C GLU A 58 0.76 6.85 5.82
N THR A 59 0.75 5.54 6.04
CA THR A 59 1.51 4.95 7.14
C THR A 59 2.82 4.33 6.67
N LEU A 60 3.85 4.47 7.50
CA LEU A 60 5.16 3.88 7.23
C LEU A 60 5.12 2.36 7.47
N VAL A 61 5.39 1.60 6.42
CA VAL A 61 5.52 0.14 6.48
C VAL A 61 6.97 -0.29 6.72
N PRO A 62 7.20 -1.42 7.41
CA PRO A 62 8.54 -1.96 7.59
C PRO A 62 9.12 -2.44 6.25
N SER A 63 10.45 -2.47 6.14
CA SER A 63 11.15 -2.99 4.95
C SER A 63 12.32 -3.86 5.39
N PHE A 64 12.55 -4.95 4.66
CA PHE A 64 13.75 -5.78 4.77
C PHE A 64 15.03 -4.99 4.52
N PHE A 65 14.96 -3.85 3.84
CA PHE A 65 16.14 -3.11 3.40
C PHE A 65 16.40 -1.85 4.24
N ARG A 66 15.84 -1.77 5.45
CA ARG A 66 16.14 -0.69 6.40
C ARG A 66 17.59 -0.77 6.90
N ALA A 67 18.17 0.40 7.13
CA ALA A 67 19.49 0.53 7.72
C ALA A 67 19.52 -0.05 9.14
N VAL A 68 20.43 -0.98 9.39
CA VAL A 68 20.71 -1.49 10.75
C VAL A 68 21.76 -0.60 11.44
N LYS A 69 22.63 0.04 10.66
CA LYS A 69 23.68 0.96 11.15
C LYS A 69 23.77 2.21 10.28
N ARG A 70 24.28 3.30 10.86
CA ARG A 70 24.56 4.54 10.12
C ARG A 70 25.56 4.26 8.99
N GLY A 71 25.30 4.82 7.81
CA GLY A 71 26.17 4.67 6.64
C GLY A 71 25.95 3.38 5.84
N ASP A 72 24.88 2.64 6.11
CA ASP A 72 24.48 1.50 5.29
C ASP A 72 24.18 1.93 3.84
N LYS A 73 25.09 1.54 2.95
CA LYS A 73 25.05 1.93 1.53
C LYS A 73 23.95 1.24 0.76
N LEU A 74 23.48 0.06 1.19
CA LEU A 74 22.41 -0.67 0.53
C LEU A 74 21.04 -0.30 1.09
N ALA A 75 20.99 0.29 2.28
CA ALA A 75 19.73 0.62 2.93
C ALA A 75 18.89 1.69 2.25
N GLU A 76 17.59 1.57 2.45
CA GLU A 76 16.55 2.53 2.09
C GLU A 76 15.80 3.03 3.34
N THR A 77 15.08 4.13 3.15
CA THR A 77 14.13 4.65 4.14
C THR A 77 12.87 3.79 4.18
N ALA A 78 12.07 3.95 5.24
CA ALA A 78 10.75 3.33 5.28
C ALA A 78 9.90 3.76 4.07
N THR A 79 9.06 2.85 3.59
CA THR A 79 8.08 3.13 2.53
C THR A 79 6.83 3.69 3.17
N ASN A 80 6.25 4.72 2.58
CA ASN A 80 4.91 5.17 2.93
C ASN A 80 3.91 4.45 2.03
N ALA A 81 2.93 3.80 2.63
CA ALA A 81 1.79 3.21 1.93
C ALA A 81 0.60 4.17 2.03
N ASP A 82 -0.10 4.40 0.91
CA ASP A 82 -1.25 5.30 0.91
C ASP A 82 -2.37 4.78 1.80
N ALA A 83 -2.61 3.46 1.81
CA ALA A 83 -3.36 2.80 2.86
C ALA A 83 -2.87 1.38 3.17
N ILE A 84 -3.13 0.96 4.40
CA ILE A 84 -2.95 -0.43 4.87
C ILE A 84 -4.25 -0.87 5.49
N VAL A 85 -4.69 -2.08 5.18
CA VAL A 85 -5.98 -2.63 5.62
C VAL A 85 -5.78 -3.98 6.23
N GLY A 86 -6.48 -4.26 7.33
CA GLY A 86 -6.56 -5.58 7.93
C GLY A 86 -6.67 -5.56 9.44
N GLN A 87 -6.37 -6.69 10.07
CA GLN A 87 -6.37 -6.82 11.53
C GLN A 87 -5.07 -6.26 12.11
N ILE A 88 -4.95 -4.94 12.08
CA ILE A 88 -3.77 -4.17 12.50
C ILE A 88 -4.08 -3.28 13.70
N GLN A 89 -3.03 -2.75 14.33
CA GLN A 89 -3.13 -1.71 15.37
C GLN A 89 -1.94 -0.76 15.32
N ILE A 90 -2.12 0.45 15.87
CA ILE A 90 -1.00 1.35 16.15
C ILE A 90 -0.29 0.86 17.42
N ARG A 91 1.00 0.55 17.29
CA ARG A 91 1.86 0.15 18.39
C ARG A 91 1.88 1.22 19.48
N LYS A 92 1.67 0.77 20.72
CA LYS A 92 1.73 1.62 21.92
C LYS A 92 3.03 2.43 21.97
N ARG A 93 2.95 3.69 22.41
CA ARG A 93 4.09 4.62 22.53
C ARG A 93 4.75 5.01 21.21
N THR A 94 4.11 4.72 20.08
CA THR A 94 4.52 5.28 18.78
C THR A 94 3.37 6.05 18.17
N LYS A 95 3.69 7.09 17.39
CA LYS A 95 2.65 7.89 16.72
C LYS A 95 2.01 7.13 15.55
N TRP A 96 2.80 6.31 14.86
CA TRP A 96 2.41 5.66 13.60
C TRP A 96 3.05 4.27 13.38
N GLY A 97 3.65 3.66 14.42
CA GLY A 97 4.16 2.30 14.28
C GLY A 97 3.00 1.33 14.16
N ILE A 98 3.04 0.40 13.20
CA ILE A 98 1.98 -0.59 13.01
C ILE A 98 2.43 -1.94 13.55
N GLU A 99 1.49 -2.67 14.13
CA GLU A 99 1.61 -4.08 14.48
C GLU A 99 0.44 -4.86 13.90
N ILE A 100 0.70 -6.11 13.54
CA ILE A 100 -0.35 -7.06 13.15
C ILE A 100 -0.97 -7.60 14.45
N LYS A 101 -2.30 -7.76 14.49
CA LYS A 101 -2.99 -8.37 15.63
C LYS A 101 -2.88 -9.89 15.58
N LYS A 102 -3.05 -10.51 16.75
CA LYS A 102 -3.20 -11.96 16.83
C LYS A 102 -4.36 -12.44 15.97
N ASN A 103 -4.14 -13.56 15.26
CA ASN A 103 -5.09 -14.17 14.33
C ASN A 103 -5.44 -13.28 13.13
N CYS A 104 -4.47 -12.53 12.60
CA CYS A 104 -4.66 -11.76 11.39
C CYS A 104 -4.95 -12.67 10.19
N SER A 105 -6.19 -12.60 9.70
CA SER A 105 -6.73 -13.33 8.56
C SER A 105 -6.60 -12.56 7.25
N CYS A 106 -6.39 -11.24 7.32
CA CYS A 106 -6.23 -10.41 6.14
C CYS A 106 -5.26 -9.24 6.32
N LEU A 107 -4.48 -8.96 5.28
CA LEU A 107 -3.55 -7.84 5.24
C LEU A 107 -3.35 -7.32 3.82
N TYR A 108 -3.60 -6.03 3.61
CA TYR A 108 -3.49 -5.40 2.30
C TYR A 108 -2.68 -4.12 2.36
N ILE A 109 -1.92 -3.85 1.30
CA ILE A 109 -1.36 -2.52 1.02
C ILE A 109 -2.05 -1.97 -0.22
N ILE A 110 -2.42 -0.69 -0.14
CA ILE A 110 -3.05 0.04 -1.22
C ILE A 110 -2.19 1.25 -1.58
N GLU A 111 -1.91 1.39 -2.88
CA GLU A 111 -1.30 2.58 -3.47
C GLU A 111 -2.34 3.27 -4.37
N ALA A 112 -2.46 4.57 -4.28
CA ALA A 112 -3.39 5.38 -5.04
C ALA A 112 -2.63 6.31 -6.00
N LYS A 113 -3.02 6.32 -7.27
CA LYS A 113 -2.46 7.18 -8.30
C LYS A 113 -3.56 7.89 -9.05
N MET A 114 -3.54 9.23 -9.05
CA MET A 114 -4.46 10.02 -9.87
C MET A 114 -3.81 10.40 -11.21
N TYR A 115 -2.54 10.81 -11.20
CA TYR A 115 -1.83 11.32 -12.39
C TYR A 115 -0.39 10.83 -12.55
N SER A 116 0.23 10.43 -11.45
CA SER A 116 1.64 10.08 -11.40
C SER A 116 1.85 8.61 -11.77
N LYS A 117 3.00 8.32 -12.40
CA LYS A 117 3.46 6.94 -12.56
C LYS A 117 3.93 6.36 -11.22
N LEU A 118 4.03 5.04 -11.14
CA LEU A 118 4.78 4.39 -10.06
C LEU A 118 6.24 4.82 -10.10
N SER A 119 6.86 4.97 -8.92
CA SER A 119 8.31 5.16 -8.86
C SER A 119 9.02 3.97 -9.52
N ASN A 120 9.91 4.27 -10.46
CA ASN A 120 10.68 3.25 -11.18
C ASN A 120 11.62 2.49 -10.24
N GLY A 121 12.13 3.14 -9.19
CA GLY A 121 12.97 2.51 -8.19
C GLY A 121 13.49 3.50 -7.16
N VAL A 122 14.53 3.10 -6.44
CA VAL A 122 15.28 3.98 -5.53
C VAL A 122 16.70 4.17 -6.05
N SER A 123 17.37 5.26 -5.67
CA SER A 123 18.71 5.61 -6.22
C SER A 123 19.75 4.50 -6.11
N LYS A 124 19.59 3.60 -5.14
CA LYS A 124 20.50 2.46 -4.86
C LYS A 124 20.04 1.13 -5.48
N ALA A 125 18.81 1.09 -5.99
CA ALA A 125 18.20 -0.08 -6.61
C ALA A 125 17.18 0.41 -7.66
N PRO A 126 17.66 0.77 -8.86
CA PRO A 126 16.82 1.32 -9.93
C PRO A 126 15.71 0.36 -10.38
N GLU A 127 15.96 -0.94 -10.27
CA GLU A 127 14.99 -1.98 -10.63
C GLU A 127 13.98 -2.29 -9.51
N PHE A 128 14.16 -1.73 -8.30
CA PHE A 128 13.30 -1.97 -7.15
C PHE A 128 12.12 -1.00 -7.12
N ASN A 129 11.21 -1.20 -8.07
CA ASN A 129 10.07 -0.35 -8.32
C ASN A 129 9.07 -0.32 -7.15
N GLN A 130 8.15 0.64 -7.18
CA GLN A 130 7.20 0.85 -6.09
C GLN A 130 6.30 -0.36 -5.80
N CYS A 131 5.92 -1.16 -6.79
CA CYS A 131 5.13 -2.38 -6.61
C CYS A 131 5.93 -3.43 -5.84
N ALA A 132 7.13 -3.75 -6.33
CA ALA A 132 8.03 -4.70 -5.69
C ALA A 132 8.38 -4.29 -4.27
N ARG A 133 8.57 -2.98 -4.04
CA ARG A 133 8.81 -2.43 -2.71
C ARG A 133 7.62 -2.60 -1.78
N SER A 134 6.42 -2.30 -2.24
CA SER A 134 5.20 -2.45 -1.44
C SER A 134 4.94 -3.91 -1.09
N VAL A 135 5.12 -4.82 -2.04
CA VAL A 135 5.02 -6.27 -1.80
C VAL A 135 6.11 -6.76 -0.84
N ALA A 136 7.36 -6.33 -0.97
CA ALA A 136 8.42 -6.68 -0.02
C ALA A 136 8.11 -6.15 1.39
N CYS A 137 7.52 -4.95 1.51
CA CYS A 137 7.06 -4.40 2.78
C CYS A 137 5.90 -5.21 3.38
N LEU A 138 4.94 -5.65 2.57
CA LEU A 138 3.85 -6.52 2.99
C LEU A 138 4.38 -7.85 3.54
N ILE A 139 5.32 -8.47 2.83
CA ILE A 139 6.01 -9.69 3.27
C ILE A 139 6.78 -9.44 4.58
N LYS A 140 7.40 -8.27 4.73
CA LYS A 140 8.12 -7.91 5.95
C LYS A 140 7.19 -7.80 7.15
N MET A 141 5.98 -7.26 6.96
CA MET A 141 4.99 -7.21 8.03
C MET A 141 4.62 -8.62 8.51
N ILE A 142 4.42 -9.56 7.58
CA ILE A 142 4.14 -10.97 7.90
C ILE A 142 5.32 -11.61 8.65
N TYR A 143 6.54 -11.44 8.15
CA TYR A 143 7.76 -11.91 8.83
C TYR A 143 7.86 -11.39 10.26
N ASP A 144 7.68 -10.08 10.45
CA ASP A 144 7.76 -9.45 11.78
C ASP A 144 6.67 -9.97 12.72
N GLY A 145 5.48 -10.26 12.20
CA GLY A 145 4.39 -10.84 12.96
C GLY A 145 4.72 -12.26 13.43
N ILE A 146 5.26 -13.10 12.55
CA ILE A 146 5.66 -14.49 12.88
C ILE A 146 6.80 -14.48 13.91
N GLU A 147 7.84 -13.69 13.67
CA GLU A 147 9.03 -13.63 14.54
C GLU A 147 8.73 -13.15 15.96
N LYS A 148 7.71 -12.30 16.12
CA LYS A 148 7.28 -11.81 17.43
C LYS A 148 6.20 -12.68 18.07
N ASN A 149 5.81 -13.79 17.43
CA ASN A 149 4.66 -14.61 17.82
C ASN A 149 3.35 -13.79 17.92
N GLU A 150 3.21 -12.77 17.07
CA GLU A 150 1.97 -12.03 16.91
C GLU A 150 0.99 -12.83 16.04
N ILE A 151 1.48 -13.54 15.02
CA ILE A 151 0.70 -14.47 14.19
C ILE A 151 1.42 -15.81 14.09
N ASP A 152 0.63 -16.90 14.00
CA ASP A 152 1.17 -18.26 13.93
C ASP A 152 1.42 -18.70 12.48
N GLU A 153 0.70 -18.11 11.53
CA GLU A 153 0.76 -18.47 10.11
C GLU A 153 0.56 -17.26 9.19
N ILE A 154 0.81 -17.48 7.89
CA ILE A 154 0.62 -16.48 6.84
C ILE A 154 -0.89 -16.22 6.69
N PRO A 155 -1.36 -14.96 6.72
CA PRO A 155 -2.78 -14.65 6.56
C PRO A 155 -3.38 -15.23 5.26
N ASP A 156 -4.63 -15.71 5.33
CA ASP A 156 -5.32 -16.31 4.18
C ASP A 156 -5.57 -15.32 3.03
N LYS A 157 -5.73 -14.03 3.37
CA LYS A 157 -6.05 -12.99 2.40
C LYS A 157 -5.00 -11.90 2.45
N ILE A 158 -4.08 -11.95 1.49
CA ILE A 158 -3.02 -10.96 1.37
C ILE A 158 -3.14 -10.31 0.01
N GLY A 159 -2.96 -8.99 -0.08
CA GLY A 159 -3.02 -8.32 -1.37
C GLY A 159 -2.26 -7.01 -1.45
N PHE A 160 -1.88 -6.67 -2.67
CA PHE A 160 -1.35 -5.36 -3.03
C PHE A 160 -2.17 -4.78 -4.17
N TYR A 161 -2.83 -3.66 -3.91
CA TYR A 161 -3.71 -3.03 -4.88
C TYR A 161 -3.20 -1.66 -5.28
N VAL A 162 -3.27 -1.37 -6.58
CA VAL A 162 -2.99 -0.04 -7.10
C VAL A 162 -4.26 0.54 -7.69
N LEU A 163 -4.71 1.68 -7.18
CA LEU A 163 -5.93 2.38 -7.59
C LEU A 163 -5.59 3.50 -8.55
N LEU A 164 -6.24 3.55 -9.70
CA LEU A 164 -6.02 4.57 -10.73
C LEU A 164 -7.25 4.83 -11.60
N PRO A 165 -7.33 5.96 -12.32
CA PRO A 165 -8.33 6.17 -13.37
C PRO A 165 -8.21 5.16 -14.51
N ARG A 166 -9.35 4.71 -15.09
CA ARG A 166 -9.33 3.87 -16.31
C ARG A 166 -8.56 4.51 -17.47
N ASN A 167 -8.64 5.82 -17.60
CA ASN A 167 -7.99 6.60 -18.66
C ASN A 167 -6.56 7.05 -18.32
N HIS A 168 -5.96 6.51 -17.26
CA HIS A 168 -4.61 6.91 -16.86
C HIS A 168 -3.59 6.60 -17.98
N LYS A 169 -2.80 7.60 -18.39
CA LYS A 169 -1.82 7.50 -19.50
C LYS A 169 -0.72 6.43 -19.36
N TYR A 170 -0.64 5.74 -18.22
CA TYR A 170 0.42 4.79 -17.90
C TYR A 170 -0.12 3.40 -17.55
N VAL A 171 -1.41 3.10 -17.76
CA VAL A 171 -2.02 1.79 -17.41
C VAL A 171 -1.12 0.61 -17.82
N ALA A 172 -0.60 0.61 -19.05
CA ALA A 172 0.29 -0.46 -19.52
C ALA A 172 1.60 -0.60 -18.70
N ASP A 173 2.21 0.51 -18.27
CA ASP A 173 3.40 0.50 -17.40
C ASP A 173 3.06 -0.02 -15.98
N PHE A 174 1.85 0.27 -15.49
CA PHE A 174 1.37 -0.33 -14.25
C PHE A 174 1.20 -1.84 -14.40
N GLU A 175 0.52 -2.31 -15.45
CA GLU A 175 0.27 -3.74 -15.73
C GLU A 175 1.58 -4.54 -15.80
N GLU A 176 2.61 -3.99 -16.45
CA GLU A 176 3.93 -4.61 -16.51
C GLU A 176 4.60 -4.70 -15.13
N LYS A 177 4.48 -3.65 -14.31
CA LYS A 177 5.13 -3.57 -12.98
C LYS A 177 4.43 -4.37 -11.90
N ILE A 178 3.11 -4.57 -12.01
CA ILE A 178 2.35 -5.37 -11.05
C ILE A 178 2.39 -6.88 -11.36
N ASN A 179 2.94 -7.27 -12.50
CA ASN A 179 3.12 -8.66 -12.87
C ASN A 179 3.97 -9.42 -11.82
N GLU A 180 3.53 -10.63 -11.46
CA GLU A 180 4.18 -11.44 -10.43
C GLU A 180 5.65 -11.74 -10.72
N ASP A 181 6.00 -12.09 -11.96
CA ASP A 181 7.38 -12.38 -12.35
C ASP A 181 8.25 -11.12 -12.28
N SER A 182 7.69 -9.97 -12.69
CA SER A 182 8.35 -8.66 -12.58
C SER A 182 8.65 -8.30 -11.12
N ILE A 183 7.65 -8.42 -10.24
CA ILE A 183 7.79 -8.18 -8.79
C ILE A 183 8.83 -9.13 -8.19
N LYS A 184 8.71 -10.43 -8.48
CA LYS A 184 9.60 -11.47 -7.97
C LYS A 184 11.04 -11.23 -8.39
N LYS A 185 11.28 -10.94 -9.67
CA LYS A 185 12.61 -10.59 -10.19
C LYS A 185 13.16 -9.36 -9.49
N SER A 186 12.36 -8.30 -9.40
CA SER A 186 12.74 -7.05 -8.74
C SER A 186 13.15 -7.24 -7.27
N ILE A 187 12.41 -8.05 -6.51
CA ILE A 187 12.74 -8.38 -5.11
C ILE A 187 14.03 -9.24 -5.03
N LYS A 188 14.20 -10.23 -5.91
CA LYS A 188 15.41 -11.07 -5.97
C LYS A 188 16.65 -10.25 -6.29
N ASP A 189 16.57 -9.39 -7.29
CA ASP A 189 17.64 -8.48 -7.67
C ASP A 189 17.98 -7.53 -6.50
N ARG A 190 16.97 -7.11 -5.73
CA ARG A 190 17.15 -6.20 -4.60
C ARG A 190 17.95 -6.79 -3.45
N PHE A 191 17.73 -8.06 -3.08
CA PHE A 191 18.45 -8.68 -1.97
C PHE A 191 19.79 -9.33 -2.38
N THR A 192 20.01 -9.58 -3.67
CA THR A 192 21.24 -10.24 -4.17
C THR A 192 22.54 -9.54 -3.71
N PRO A 193 22.67 -8.20 -3.75
CA PRO A 193 23.86 -7.51 -3.26
C PRO A 193 24.16 -7.74 -1.77
N TYR A 194 23.16 -8.13 -0.96
CA TYR A 194 23.39 -8.44 0.45
C TYR A 194 24.03 -9.81 0.67
N PHE A 195 23.96 -10.73 -0.29
CA PHE A 195 24.63 -12.03 -0.20
C PHE A 195 26.05 -12.01 -0.77
N ASN A 196 26.30 -11.12 -1.73
CA ASN A 196 27.57 -11.07 -2.46
C ASN A 196 28.60 -10.08 -1.88
N ASN A 197 28.22 -9.28 -0.87
CA ASN A 197 29.08 -8.20 -0.37
C ASN A 197 29.78 -8.58 0.95
N GLU A 198 31.10 -8.71 0.91
CA GLU A 198 31.96 -9.04 2.05
C GLU A 198 31.99 -7.96 3.15
N ILE A 199 31.48 -6.75 2.89
CA ILE A 199 31.53 -5.59 3.81
C ILE A 199 30.49 -5.69 4.95
N ILE A 200 29.65 -6.71 4.92
CA ILE A 200 28.61 -6.96 5.92
C ILE A 200 29.28 -7.52 7.20
N LYS A 201 29.52 -6.64 8.19
CA LYS A 201 30.05 -6.97 9.53
C LYS A 201 29.30 -8.17 10.13
N LYS A 202 29.97 -9.04 10.89
CA LYS A 202 29.42 -10.30 11.46
C LYS A 202 28.01 -10.18 12.06
N ASP A 203 27.77 -9.31 13.04
CA ASP A 203 26.43 -9.18 13.66
C ASP A 203 25.39 -8.57 12.71
N TYR A 204 25.84 -7.68 11.81
CA TYR A 204 25.01 -7.09 10.77
C TYR A 204 24.65 -8.15 9.71
N LYS A 205 25.56 -9.11 9.46
CA LYS A 205 25.36 -10.28 8.61
C LYS A 205 24.32 -11.18 9.23
N GLU A 206 24.46 -11.58 10.49
CA GLU A 206 23.55 -12.52 11.14
C GLU A 206 22.08 -12.04 11.13
N ILE A 207 21.80 -10.79 11.51
CA ILE A 207 20.42 -10.26 11.51
C ILE A 207 19.84 -10.20 10.09
N LYS A 208 20.58 -9.62 9.13
CA LYS A 208 20.07 -9.47 7.76
C LYS A 208 20.04 -10.79 7.00
N GLU A 209 20.99 -11.67 7.23
CA GLU A 209 21.07 -12.99 6.63
C GLU A 209 19.88 -13.84 7.08
N LYS A 210 19.49 -13.80 8.36
CA LYS A 210 18.25 -14.46 8.82
C LYS A 210 17.03 -13.94 8.07
N GLU A 211 16.81 -12.63 8.08
CA GLU A 211 15.63 -12.01 7.44
C GLU A 211 15.59 -12.29 5.92
N LEU A 212 16.73 -12.15 5.23
CA LEU A 212 16.82 -12.29 3.79
C LEU A 212 16.85 -13.75 3.34
N ASN A 213 17.38 -14.68 4.13
CA ASN A 213 17.24 -16.12 3.84
C ASN A 213 15.79 -16.54 3.98
N TRP A 214 15.10 -16.10 5.04
CA TRP A 214 13.66 -16.36 5.16
C TRP A 214 12.89 -15.80 3.98
N LEU A 215 13.18 -14.55 3.57
CA LEU A 215 12.56 -13.95 2.39
C LEU A 215 12.86 -14.78 1.14
N LYS A 216 14.12 -15.16 0.91
CA LYS A 216 14.54 -15.96 -0.24
C LYS A 216 13.82 -17.30 -0.31
N ASP A 217 13.65 -17.97 0.83
CA ASP A 217 13.02 -19.29 0.92
C ASP A 217 11.50 -19.22 0.77
N LYS A 218 10.88 -18.12 1.23
CA LYS A 218 9.43 -17.93 1.22
C LYS A 218 8.89 -17.10 0.06
N LEU A 219 9.74 -16.40 -0.70
CA LEU A 219 9.31 -15.44 -1.72
C LEU A 219 8.36 -16.08 -2.74
N ASP A 220 8.75 -17.23 -3.30
CA ASP A 220 7.98 -17.89 -4.36
C ASP A 220 6.59 -18.35 -3.83
N GLU A 221 6.53 -18.86 -2.59
CA GLU A 221 5.27 -19.23 -1.93
C GLU A 221 4.39 -18.01 -1.65
N LEU A 222 4.98 -16.93 -1.12
CA LEU A 222 4.25 -15.73 -0.72
C LEU A 222 3.73 -14.95 -1.92
N ILE A 223 4.53 -14.77 -2.97
CA ILE A 223 4.09 -14.08 -4.18
C ILE A 223 2.87 -14.78 -4.79
N GLY A 224 2.88 -16.12 -4.87
CA GLY A 224 1.72 -16.87 -5.37
C GLY A 224 0.46 -16.80 -4.48
N LYS A 225 0.56 -16.27 -3.25
CA LYS A 225 -0.56 -16.04 -2.33
C LYS A 225 -1.04 -14.59 -2.31
N ILE A 226 -0.19 -13.63 -2.71
CA ILE A 226 -0.51 -12.20 -2.66
C ILE A 226 -1.34 -11.85 -3.89
N ASP A 227 -2.58 -11.42 -3.68
CA ASP A 227 -3.43 -10.90 -4.76
C ASP A 227 -2.92 -9.52 -5.20
N VAL A 228 -2.26 -9.46 -6.36
CA VAL A 228 -1.75 -8.21 -6.92
C VAL A 228 -2.64 -7.75 -8.07
N LYS A 229 -3.29 -6.59 -7.93
CA LYS A 229 -4.23 -6.08 -8.94
C LYS A 229 -4.19 -4.57 -9.12
N LEU A 230 -4.50 -4.16 -10.35
CA LEU A 230 -4.96 -2.82 -10.64
C LEU A 230 -6.47 -2.76 -10.41
N ILE A 231 -6.90 -1.67 -9.79
CA ILE A 231 -8.29 -1.36 -9.52
C ILE A 231 -8.58 0.02 -10.08
N PHE A 232 -9.69 0.17 -10.79
CA PHE A 232 -10.07 1.49 -11.27
C PHE A 232 -10.97 2.23 -10.29
N TRP A 233 -10.76 3.54 -10.10
CA TRP A 233 -11.63 4.38 -9.28
C TRP A 233 -13.09 4.27 -9.72
N GLU A 234 -13.31 4.22 -11.03
CA GLU A 234 -14.65 4.09 -11.61
C GLU A 234 -15.35 2.79 -11.17
N GLU A 235 -14.62 1.67 -11.06
CA GLU A 235 -15.20 0.40 -10.60
C GLU A 235 -15.64 0.49 -9.14
N LEU A 236 -14.85 1.15 -8.30
CA LEU A 236 -15.16 1.40 -6.89
C LEU A 236 -16.43 2.25 -6.75
N ILE A 237 -16.50 3.35 -7.48
CA ILE A 237 -17.67 4.25 -7.49
C ILE A 237 -18.90 3.50 -8.03
N GLU A 238 -18.75 2.75 -9.13
CA GLU A 238 -19.83 1.99 -9.74
C GLU A 238 -20.45 0.96 -8.78
N SER A 239 -19.61 0.33 -7.96
CA SER A 239 -19.99 -0.68 -6.95
C SER A 239 -20.61 -0.12 -5.67
N THR A 240 -20.67 1.21 -5.53
CA THR A 240 -21.32 1.86 -4.38
C THR A 240 -22.83 1.61 -4.42
N LYS A 241 -23.39 1.08 -3.33
CA LYS A 241 -24.81 0.70 -3.23
C LYS A 241 -25.75 1.89 -3.14
N ASN A 242 -25.46 2.82 -2.23
CA ASN A 242 -26.25 4.01 -2.05
C ASN A 242 -26.05 4.97 -3.23
N SER A 243 -27.14 5.35 -3.90
CA SER A 243 -27.09 6.21 -5.09
C SER A 243 -26.59 7.62 -4.81
N GLU A 244 -26.94 8.19 -3.66
CA GLU A 244 -26.50 9.53 -3.24
C GLU A 244 -25.00 9.53 -2.93
N THR A 245 -24.52 8.54 -2.16
CA THR A 245 -23.08 8.35 -1.90
C THR A 245 -22.30 8.13 -3.20
N LYS A 246 -22.85 7.35 -4.13
CA LYS A 246 -22.25 7.12 -5.45
C LYS A 246 -22.12 8.42 -6.25
N GLU A 247 -23.16 9.25 -6.25
CA GLU A 247 -23.14 10.56 -6.91
C GLU A 247 -22.08 11.48 -6.28
N GLN A 248 -22.07 11.58 -4.94
CA GLN A 248 -21.07 12.37 -4.19
C GLN A 248 -19.63 11.92 -4.47
N LEU A 249 -19.37 10.60 -4.49
CA LEU A 249 -18.06 10.05 -4.83
C LEU A 249 -17.66 10.37 -6.27
N ASN A 250 -18.60 10.27 -7.21
CA ASN A 250 -18.36 10.57 -8.62
C ASN A 250 -18.05 12.06 -8.84
N GLU A 251 -18.76 12.96 -8.16
CA GLU A 251 -18.47 14.39 -8.19
C GLU A 251 -17.10 14.70 -7.59
N PHE A 252 -16.80 14.13 -6.42
CA PHE A 252 -15.49 14.31 -5.78
C PHE A 252 -14.37 13.80 -6.68
N TYR A 253 -14.55 12.62 -7.29
CA TYR A 253 -13.61 12.03 -8.24
C TYR A 253 -13.36 12.94 -9.45
N LYS A 254 -14.41 13.49 -10.07
CA LYS A 254 -14.26 14.43 -11.19
C LYS A 254 -13.45 15.66 -10.78
N LYS A 255 -13.68 16.20 -9.58
CA LYS A 255 -12.88 17.30 -9.04
C LYS A 255 -11.44 16.85 -8.76
N CYS A 256 -11.20 15.62 -8.30
CA CYS A 256 -9.85 15.07 -8.19
C CYS A 256 -9.14 14.97 -9.54
N GLN A 257 -9.85 14.69 -10.63
CA GLN A 257 -9.33 14.65 -12.02
C GLN A 257 -9.16 16.03 -12.67
N ASN A 258 -9.87 17.04 -12.17
CA ASN A 258 -9.70 18.42 -12.60
C ASN A 258 -9.98 19.40 -11.44
N PRO A 259 -9.00 19.63 -10.54
CA PRO A 259 -9.23 20.41 -9.32
C PRO A 259 -9.63 21.88 -9.55
N TYR A 260 -9.46 22.38 -10.78
CA TYR A 260 -9.75 23.77 -11.15
C TYR A 260 -10.95 23.90 -12.10
N SER A 261 -11.67 22.82 -12.42
CA SER A 261 -12.92 22.94 -13.18
C SER A 261 -13.98 23.63 -12.33
N LYS A 262 -14.63 24.64 -12.91
CA LYS A 262 -15.82 25.30 -12.34
C LYS A 262 -17.04 24.41 -12.47
#